data_AF-A0A966UZU2-F1
#
_entry.id   AF-A0A966UZU2-F1
#
_cell.length_a   1.000
_cell.length_b   1.000
_cell.length_c   1.000
_cell.angle_alpha   90.00
_cell.angle_beta   90.00
_cell.angle_gamma   90.00
#
_symmetry.space_group_name_H-M   'P 1'
#
loop_
_entity.id
_entity.type
_entity.pdbx_description
1 polymer ?
#
loop_
_entity_poly.entity_id
_entity_poly.type
_entity_poly.pdbx_seq_one_letter_code
_entity_poly.pdbx_strand_id
1 'polypeptide(L)'
;TVTSAFVIKDKYSGRSKGFGFVEMSNEEEAKKAIEALNGQELSGRAIMVNEARPQEDRPDRRPGGNGGGGGGRNYGNDNSRRY
;
A
#
# COMPACT_ATOMS: atom_id res chain seq x y z
N THR A 1 26.13 8.63 7.37
CA THR A 1 25.43 9.89 7.74
C THR A 1 24.12 10.03 6.98
N VAL A 2 23.16 10.78 7.51
CA VAL A 2 21.86 11.03 6.84
C VAL A 2 21.99 12.24 5.93
N THR A 3 21.57 12.11 4.68
CA THR A 3 21.57 13.18 3.67
C THR A 3 20.24 13.94 3.69
N SER A 4 19.11 13.23 3.77
CA SER A 4 17.78 13.84 3.81
C SER A 4 16.73 12.92 4.43
N ALA A 5 15.65 13.48 4.96
CA ALA A 5 14.53 12.73 5.49
C ALA A 5 13.20 13.40 5.11
N PHE A 6 12.31 12.65 4.47
CA PHE A 6 11.02 13.11 3.98
C PHE A 6 9.88 12.28 4.57
N VAL A 7 9.00 12.91 5.33
CA VAL A 7 7.79 12.25 5.84
C VAL A 7 6.61 12.56 4.93
N ILE A 8 5.96 11.53 4.39
CA ILE A 8 4.80 11.73 3.53
C ILE A 8 3.57 11.97 4.40
N LYS A 9 3.05 13.18 4.31
CA LYS A 9 1.81 13.60 4.98
C LYS A 9 0.70 13.74 3.95
N ASP A 10 -0.52 13.46 4.40
CA ASP A 10 -1.71 13.74 3.63
C ASP A 10 -1.90 15.26 3.53
N LYS A 11 -1.92 15.79 2.31
CA LYS A 11 -1.96 17.24 2.06
C LYS A 11 -3.27 17.90 2.48
N TYR A 12 -4.36 17.15 2.63
CA TYR A 12 -5.67 17.68 2.96
C TYR A 12 -5.97 17.60 4.46
N SER A 13 -5.59 16.49 5.10
CA SER A 13 -5.82 16.26 6.54
C SER A 13 -4.62 16.60 7.42
N GLY A 14 -3.44 16.84 6.84
CA GLY A 14 -2.18 17.07 7.57
C GLY A 14 -1.67 15.85 8.34
N ARG A 15 -2.41 14.73 8.36
CA ARG A 15 -2.02 13.50 9.04
C ARG A 15 -0.91 12.80 8.27
N SER A 16 0.11 12.33 8.98
CA SER A 16 1.16 11.48 8.41
C SER A 16 0.52 10.23 7.78
N LYS A 17 0.91 9.88 6.55
CA LYS A 17 0.45 8.65 5.90
C LYS A 17 1.06 7.38 6.51
N GLY A 18 1.90 7.52 7.54
CA GLY A 18 2.56 6.42 8.23
C GLY A 18 3.80 5.89 7.51
N PHE A 19 4.32 6.62 6.52
CA PHE A 19 5.56 6.28 5.83
C PHE A 19 6.37 7.53 5.49
N GLY A 20 7.68 7.33 5.32
CA GLY A 20 8.63 8.36 4.94
C GLY A 20 9.83 7.73 4.25
N PHE A 21 10.63 8.55 3.59
CA PHE A 21 11.84 8.17 2.89
C PHE A 21 13.02 8.83 3.58
N VAL A 22 14.09 8.07 3.80
CA VAL A 22 15.34 8.59 4.35
C VAL A 22 16.42 8.31 3.32
N GLU A 23 17.10 9.38 2.92
CA GLU A 23 18.25 9.33 2.03
C GLU A 23 19.52 9.28 2.87
N MET A 24 20.29 8.21 2.70
CA MET A 24 21.56 7.99 3.40
C MET A 24 22.72 8.33 2.46
N SER A 25 23.85 8.77 3.01
CA SER A 25 25.02 9.10 2.19
C SER A 25 25.68 7.88 1.56
N ASN A 26 25.56 6.71 2.19
CA ASN A 26 26.12 5.44 1.71
C ASN A 26 25.10 4.31 1.78
N GLU A 27 25.17 3.39 0.81
CA GLU A 27 24.32 2.21 0.77
C GLU A 27 24.61 1.23 1.92
N GLU A 28 25.88 1.08 2.32
CA GLU A 28 26.25 0.23 3.45
C GLU A 28 25.66 0.71 4.78
N GLU A 29 25.64 2.03 4.98
CA GLU A 29 25.02 2.64 6.16
C GLU A 29 23.49 2.50 6.09
N ALA A 30 22.90 2.57 4.90
CA ALA A 30 21.47 2.32 4.70
C ALA A 30 21.09 0.88 5.07
N LYS A 31 21.87 -0.12 4.63
CA LYS A 31 21.65 -1.53 4.97
C LYS A 31 21.75 -1.79 6.48
N LYS A 32 22.80 -1.26 7.13
CA LYS A 32 22.94 -1.36 8.60
C LYS A 32 21.78 -0.70 9.33
N ALA A 33 21.30 0.46 8.85
CA ALA A 33 20.16 1.14 9.43
C ALA A 33 18.86 0.33 9.23
N ILE A 34 18.66 -0.29 8.07
CA ILE A 34 17.54 -1.20 7.81
C ILE A 34 17.56 -2.35 8.81
N GLU A 35 18.68 -3.05 8.94
CA GLU A 35 18.79 -4.22 9.84
C GLU A 35 18.58 -3.85 11.31
N ALA A 36 19.09 -2.70 11.75
CA ALA A 36 18.98 -2.27 13.14
C ALA A 36 17.60 -1.70 13.50
N LEU A 37 16.92 -1.05 12.56
CA LEU A 37 15.68 -0.29 12.79
C LEU A 37 14.42 -1.03 12.32
N ASN A 38 14.53 -1.99 11.41
CA ASN A 38 13.40 -2.77 10.94
C ASN A 38 12.86 -3.65 12.07
N GLY A 39 11.60 -3.43 12.45
CA GLY A 39 10.94 -4.13 13.55
C GLY A 39 11.15 -3.49 14.93
N GLN A 40 11.87 -2.36 15.02
CA GLN A 40 11.96 -1.61 16.26
C GLN A 40 10.63 -0.93 16.59
N GLU A 41 10.37 -0.74 17.89
CA GLU A 41 9.25 0.08 18.34
C GLU A 41 9.64 1.55 18.37
N LEU A 42 8.98 2.35 17.54
CA LEU A 42 9.10 3.81 17.56
C LEU A 42 7.78 4.41 18.03
N SER A 43 7.81 5.10 19.18
CA SER A 43 6.64 5.77 19.76
C SER A 43 5.41 4.84 19.93
N GLY A 44 5.65 3.61 20.39
CA GLY A 44 4.59 2.60 20.61
C GLY A 44 4.07 1.94 19.35
N ARG A 45 4.79 2.07 18.23
CA ARG A 45 4.43 1.41 16.96
C ARG A 45 5.67 0.78 16.33
N ALA A 46 5.56 -0.50 15.98
CA ALA A 46 6.61 -1.18 15.22
C ALA A 46 6.80 -0.48 13.85
N ILE A 47 8.02 -0.06 13.58
CA ILE A 47 8.39 0.52 12.28
C ILE A 47 8.98 -0.55 11.37
N MET A 48 8.66 -0.46 10.08
CA MET A 48 9.26 -1.30 9.05
C MET A 48 10.18 -0.41 8.23
N VAL A 49 11.43 -0.84 8.09
CA VAL A 49 12.44 -0.12 7.30
C VAL A 49 12.90 -1.08 6.21
N ASN A 50 12.85 -0.64 4.96
CA ASN A 50 13.22 -1.46 3.81
C ASN A 50 13.89 -0.59 2.75
N GLU A 51 14.57 -1.23 1.80
CA GLU A 51 15.14 -0.55 0.64
C GLU A 51 14.03 0.18 -0.13
N ALA A 52 14.24 1.48 -0.36
CA ALA A 52 13.27 2.33 -1.04
C ALA A 52 13.23 1.94 -2.52
N ARG A 53 12.16 1.25 -2.93
CA ARG A 53 11.92 1.01 -4.35
C ARG A 53 11.35 2.29 -4.97
N PRO A 54 11.83 2.70 -6.17
CA PRO A 54 11.16 3.76 -6.90
C PRO A 54 9.69 3.39 -7.05
N GLN A 55 8.83 4.39 -6.93
CA GLN A 55 7.39 4.20 -7.02
C GLN A 55 7.06 3.70 -8.42
N GLU A 56 6.99 2.39 -8.61
CA GLU A 56 6.21 1.80 -9.69
C GLU A 56 4.81 2.38 -9.56
N ASP A 57 4.26 2.82 -10.69
CA ASP A 57 2.92 3.36 -10.83
C ASP A 57 1.98 2.33 -10.19
N ARG A 58 1.63 2.55 -8.91
CA ARG A 58 0.74 1.63 -8.19
C ARG A 58 -0.55 1.74 -8.98
N PRO A 59 -0.98 0.67 -9.68
CA PRO A 59 -2.23 0.75 -10.42
C PRO A 59 -3.26 1.21 -9.42
N ASP A 60 -3.90 2.34 -9.74
CA ASP A 60 -4.88 2.98 -8.89
C ASP A 60 -5.68 1.88 -8.20
N ARG A 61 -5.54 1.76 -6.88
CA ARG A 61 -6.53 1.04 -6.08
C ARG A 61 -7.77 1.92 -6.11
N ARG A 62 -8.42 1.96 -7.28
CA ARG A 62 -9.75 2.48 -7.50
C ARG A 62 -10.61 1.85 -6.42
N PRO A 63 -11.24 2.63 -5.54
CA PRO A 63 -12.28 2.09 -4.69
C PRO A 63 -13.39 1.61 -5.64
N GLY A 64 -13.54 0.29 -5.79
CA GLY A 64 -14.71 -0.30 -6.44
C GLY A 64 -14.60 -0.56 -7.96
N GLY A 65 -13.59 -1.29 -8.40
CA GLY A 65 -13.66 -2.01 -9.68
C GLY A 65 -14.42 -3.34 -9.54
N ASN A 66 -15.74 -3.32 -9.38
CA ASN A 66 -16.57 -4.53 -9.48
C ASN A 66 -16.75 -4.90 -10.97
N GLY A 67 -15.65 -5.31 -11.60
CA GLY A 67 -15.63 -5.94 -12.92
C GLY A 67 -15.59 -7.45 -12.76
N GLY A 68 -16.76 -8.05 -12.51
CA GLY A 68 -16.95 -9.50 -12.50
C GLY A 68 -18.19 -9.83 -13.31
N GLY A 69 -18.01 -10.05 -14.61
CA GLY A 69 -19.04 -10.59 -15.48
C GLY A 69 -19.41 -12.01 -15.08
N GLY A 70 -20.66 -12.40 -15.32
CA GLY A 70 -21.07 -13.79 -15.24
C GLY A 70 -22.57 -13.99 -15.12
N GLY A 71 -23.18 -14.52 -16.19
CA GLY A 71 -24.39 -15.33 -16.06
C GLY A 71 -25.67 -14.66 -16.54
N GLY A 72 -25.95 -14.82 -17.83
CA GLY A 72 -27.25 -14.53 -18.41
C GLY A 72 -28.35 -15.28 -17.68
N ARG A 73 -29.37 -14.55 -17.23
CA ARG A 73 -30.65 -15.15 -16.84
C ARG A 73 -31.50 -15.20 -18.08
N ASN A 74 -31.26 -16.27 -18.84
CA ASN A 74 -32.19 -16.76 -19.83
C ASN A 74 -33.46 -17.21 -19.08
N TYR A 75 -34.43 -16.31 -18.88
CA TYR A 75 -35.78 -16.69 -18.48
C TYR A 75 -36.52 -17.25 -19.70
N GLY A 76 -35.99 -18.35 -20.22
CA GLY A 76 -36.63 -19.19 -21.21
C GLY A 76 -37.24 -20.39 -20.49
N ASN A 77 -38.58 -20.40 -20.47
CA ASN A 77 -39.38 -21.61 -20.68
C ASN A 77 -39.17 -22.78 -19.71
N ASP A 78 -39.97 -22.79 -18.64
CA ASP A 78 -40.39 -24.04 -17.99
C ASP A 78 -41.92 -24.06 -17.86
N ASN A 79 -42.52 -24.53 -18.95
CA ASN A 79 -43.85 -25.15 -18.97
C ASN A 79 -43.99 -26.17 -17.82
N SER A 80 -44.94 -25.97 -16.89
CA SER A 80 -45.85 -27.02 -16.39
C SER A 80 -46.48 -26.69 -15.04
N ARG A 81 -47.76 -27.11 -14.91
CA ARG A 81 -48.58 -27.31 -13.69
C ARG A 81 -49.61 -26.19 -13.46
N ARG A 82 -50.83 -26.36 -13.96
CA ARG A 82 -51.92 -27.25 -13.50
C ARG A 82 -52.80 -26.57 -12.44
N TYR A 83 -54.08 -26.51 -12.82
CA TYR A 83 -55.30 -26.11 -12.09
C TYR A 83 -55.51 -24.61 -11.91
#